data_AF-A0A1B8V8F4-F1
#
_entry.id   AF-A0A1B8V8F4-F1
#
_cell.length_a   1.000
_cell.length_b   1.000
_cell.length_c   1.000
_cell.angle_alpha   90.00
_cell.angle_beta   90.00
_cell.angle_gamma   90.00
#
_symmetry.space_group_name_H-M   'P 1'
#
loop_
_entity.id
_entity.type
_entity.pdbx_description
1 polymer ?
#
loop_
_entity_poly.entity_id
_entity_poly.type
_entity_poly.pdbx_seq_one_letter_code
_entity_poly.pdbx_strand_id
1 'polypeptide(L)'
;MDKFTITIAEESGSLSISMSGDGEQEGFARAAAEALMKLAAVVVPQAVARAAARSDCQCEKCKAARAAKGQAPTEQKTTIH
;
A
#
# COMPACT_ATOMS: atom_id res chain seq x y z
N MET A 1 2.95 -29.27 6.89
CA MET A 1 2.95 -27.96 7.56
C MET A 1 2.80 -26.93 6.46
N ASP A 2 1.70 -26.20 6.46
CA ASP A 2 1.43 -25.22 5.41
C ASP A 2 2.24 -23.95 5.67
N LYS A 3 2.92 -23.46 4.63
CA LYS A 3 3.70 -22.23 4.69
C LYS A 3 3.34 -21.35 3.49
N PHE A 4 3.11 -20.07 3.78
CA PHE A 4 2.90 -19.04 2.79
C PHE A 4 3.92 -17.93 2.99
N THR A 5 4.48 -17.42 1.90
CA THR A 5 5.43 -16.33 1.86
C THR A 5 4.79 -15.16 1.13
N ILE A 6 4.79 -13.99 1.75
CA ILE A 6 4.40 -12.74 1.11
C ILE A 6 5.69 -12.02 0.70
N THR A 7 5.83 -11.73 -0.58
CA THR A 7 6.97 -11.03 -1.17
C THR A 7 6.54 -9.63 -1.56
N ILE A 8 7.33 -8.64 -1.17
CA ILE A 8 7.21 -7.25 -1.63
C ILE A 8 8.44 -6.95 -2.49
N ALA A 9 8.23 -6.58 -3.74
CA ALA A 9 9.29 -6.23 -4.67
C ALA A 9 9.03 -4.86 -5.32
N GLU A 10 10.10 -4.17 -5.69
CA GLU A 10 10.03 -2.96 -6.51
C GLU A 10 10.67 -3.26 -7.86
N GLU A 11 9.89 -3.13 -8.93
CA GLU A 11 10.37 -3.32 -10.30
C GLU A 11 9.90 -2.16 -11.17
N SER A 12 10.82 -1.52 -11.90
CA SER A 12 10.53 -0.37 -12.77
C SER A 12 9.76 0.77 -12.07
N GLY A 13 10.03 0.99 -10.77
CA GLY A 13 9.36 2.03 -9.97
C GLY A 13 7.91 1.72 -9.60
N SER A 14 7.47 0.46 -9.75
CA SER A 14 6.19 -0.03 -9.28
C SER A 14 6.39 -1.04 -8.17
N LEU A 15 5.55 -0.95 -7.13
CA LEU A 15 5.55 -1.90 -6.03
C LEU A 15 4.66 -3.10 -6.40
N SER A 16 5.20 -4.31 -6.32
CA SER A 16 4.44 -5.55 -6.42
C SER A 16 4.40 -6.26 -5.07
N ILE A 17 3.24 -6.83 -4.75
CA ILE A 17 3.06 -7.67 -3.57
C ILE A 17 2.48 -8.99 -4.06
N SER A 18 3.16 -10.09 -3.80
CA SER A 18 2.75 -11.42 -4.22
C SER A 18 2.78 -12.39 -3.04
N MET A 19 2.00 -13.46 -3.16
CA MET A 19 1.95 -14.54 -2.20
C MET A 19 2.28 -15.84 -2.91
N SER A 20 3.16 -16.64 -2.33
CA SER A 20 3.49 -17.99 -2.79
C SER A 20 3.42 -18.97 -1.63
N GLY A 21 3.14 -20.24 -1.90
CA GLY A 21 3.08 -21.28 -0.89
C GLY A 21 2.58 -22.59 -1.48
N ASP A 22 2.94 -23.69 -0.84
CA ASP A 22 2.64 -25.07 -1.21
C ASP A 22 1.61 -25.73 -0.26
N GLY A 23 0.99 -24.93 0.62
CA GLY A 23 -0.01 -25.40 1.58
C GLY A 23 -1.38 -25.71 0.96
N GLU A 24 -2.22 -26.42 1.73
CA GLU A 24 -3.57 -26.79 1.31
C GLU A 24 -4.46 -25.58 0.97
N GLN A 25 -5.38 -25.75 0.02
CA GLN A 25 -6.25 -24.66 -0.46
C GLN A 25 -7.28 -24.18 0.57
N GLU A 26 -7.58 -24.95 1.62
CA GLU A 26 -8.63 -24.64 2.60
C GLU A 26 -8.13 -24.59 4.06
N GLY A 27 -6.85 -24.31 4.28
CA GLY A 27 -6.26 -24.21 5.62
C GLY A 27 -6.32 -22.82 6.25
N PHE A 28 -6.36 -22.75 7.59
CA PHE A 28 -6.28 -21.49 8.35
C PHE A 28 -5.06 -20.63 7.99
N ALA A 29 -3.92 -21.28 7.69
CA ALA A 29 -2.70 -20.61 7.27
C ALA A 29 -2.91 -19.82 5.96
N ARG A 30 -3.66 -20.40 5.01
CA ARG A 30 -4.02 -19.74 3.76
C ARG A 30 -5.01 -18.60 3.99
N ALA A 31 -6.05 -18.83 4.78
CA ALA A 31 -7.02 -17.78 5.12
C ALA A 31 -6.34 -16.55 5.76
N ALA A 32 -5.38 -16.79 6.67
CA ALA A 32 -4.58 -15.72 7.25
C ALA A 32 -3.70 -15.00 6.21
N ALA A 33 -3.04 -15.75 5.32
CA ALA A 33 -2.20 -15.18 4.27
C ALA A 33 -3.01 -14.33 3.26
N GLU A 34 -4.20 -14.81 2.87
CA GLU A 34 -5.12 -14.05 2.00
C GLU A 34 -5.66 -12.79 2.69
N ALA A 35 -5.98 -12.86 3.98
CA ALA A 35 -6.38 -11.69 4.76
C ALA A 35 -5.26 -10.64 4.83
N LEU A 36 -4.02 -11.07 5.02
CA LEU A 36 -2.84 -10.19 5.00
C LEU A 36 -2.64 -9.56 3.62
N MET A 37 -2.83 -10.30 2.52
CA MET A 37 -2.76 -9.75 1.16
C MET A 37 -3.80 -8.67 0.91
N LYS A 38 -5.05 -8.88 1.35
CA LYS A 38 -6.13 -7.88 1.25
C LYS A 38 -5.79 -6.63 2.07
N LEU A 39 -5.26 -6.80 3.28
CA LEU A 39 -4.83 -5.69 4.12
C LEU A 39 -3.66 -4.92 3.49
N ALA A 40 -2.68 -5.63 2.94
CA ALA A 40 -1.49 -5.04 2.30
C ALA A 40 -1.88 -4.15 1.11
N ALA A 41 -2.87 -4.56 0.31
CA ALA A 41 -3.38 -3.74 -0.80
C ALA A 41 -3.94 -2.38 -0.37
N VAL A 42 -4.43 -2.25 0.87
CA VAL A 42 -4.96 -0.99 1.41
C VAL A 42 -3.87 -0.20 2.15
N VAL A 43 -3.13 -0.87 3.04
CA VAL A 43 -2.21 -0.21 3.98
C VAL A 43 -0.91 0.20 3.30
N VAL A 44 -0.36 -0.63 2.42
CA VAL A 44 0.96 -0.38 1.84
C VAL A 44 0.97 0.87 0.95
N PRO A 45 0.01 1.10 0.02
CA PRO A 45 -0.02 2.34 -0.75
C PRO A 45 -0.11 3.60 0.12
N GLN A 46 -0.90 3.54 1.20
CA GLN A 46 -1.03 4.66 2.14
C GLN A 46 0.27 4.91 2.91
N ALA A 47 0.93 3.86 3.37
CA ALA A 47 2.20 3.95 4.08
C ALA A 47 3.32 4.46 3.16
N VAL A 48 3.41 3.94 1.93
CA VAL A 48 4.36 4.40 0.91
C VAL A 48 4.10 5.86 0.55
N ALA A 49 2.85 6.28 0.35
CA ALA A 49 2.53 7.68 0.08
C ALA A 49 2.89 8.61 1.25
N ARG A 50 2.68 8.17 2.50
CA ARG A 50 3.08 8.93 3.71
C ARG A 50 4.60 9.01 3.82
N ALA A 51 5.31 7.91 3.57
CA ALA A 51 6.77 7.86 3.58
C ALA A 51 7.34 8.74 2.47
N ALA A 52 6.82 8.67 1.25
CA ALA A 52 7.21 9.52 0.14
C ALA A 52 6.97 11.01 0.42
N ALA A 53 5.84 11.35 1.05
CA ALA A 53 5.54 12.72 1.46
C ALA A 53 6.53 13.26 2.51
N ARG A 54 7.09 12.39 3.36
CA ARG A 54 8.11 12.74 4.36
C ARG A 54 9.55 12.47 3.93
N SER A 55 9.74 11.85 2.77
CA SER A 55 11.05 11.53 2.21
C SER A 55 11.69 12.79 1.65
N ASP A 56 13.03 12.87 1.64
CA ASP A 56 13.78 13.92 0.94
C ASP A 56 13.94 13.63 -0.57
N CYS A 57 13.32 12.56 -1.08
CA CYS A 57 13.41 12.15 -2.48
C CYS A 57 13.00 13.28 -3.43
N GLN A 58 13.90 13.68 -4.34
CA GLN A 58 13.74 14.84 -5.23
C GLN A 58 13.12 14.49 -6.60
N CYS A 59 12.58 13.29 -6.80
CA CYS A 59 11.98 12.95 -8.09
C CYS A 59 10.65 13.71 -8.31
N GLU A 60 10.33 14.00 -9.57
CA GLU A 60 9.16 14.83 -9.94
C GLU A 60 7.82 14.26 -9.42
N LYS A 61 7.67 12.93 -9.39
CA LYS A 61 6.48 12.28 -8.80
C LYS A 61 6.36 12.54 -7.31
N CYS A 62 7.46 12.45 -6.55
CA CYS A 62 7.47 12.71 -5.12
C CYS A 62 7.30 14.20 -4.79
N LYS A 63 7.86 15.11 -5.59
CA LYS A 63 7.62 16.55 -5.50
C LYS A 63 6.14 16.89 -5.71
N ALA A 64 5.52 16.35 -6.77
CA ALA A 64 4.11 16.56 -7.06
C ALA A 64 3.19 16.06 -5.93
N ALA A 65 3.48 14.87 -5.37
CA ALA A 65 2.72 14.32 -4.25
C ALA A 65 2.84 15.15 -2.96
N ARG A 66 4.00 15.78 -2.70
CA ARG A 66 4.16 16.73 -1.59
C ARG A 66 3.42 18.05 -1.85
N ALA A 67 3.50 18.59 -3.06
CA ALA A 67 2.81 19.81 -3.46
C ALA A 67 1.28 19.68 -3.36
N ALA A 68 0.72 18.53 -3.74
CA ALA A 68 -0.71 18.25 -3.62
C ALA A 68 -1.23 18.21 -2.17
N LYS A 69 -0.36 17.97 -1.17
CA LYS A 69 -0.72 17.99 0.26
C LYS A 69 -0.44 19.31 0.97
N GLY A 70 0.31 20.22 0.34
CA GLY A 70 0.57 21.57 0.84
C GLY A 70 -0.62 22.52 0.66
N GLN A 71 -1.63 22.13 -0.12
CA GLN A 71 -2.92 22.82 -0.14
C GLN A 71 -3.70 22.37 1.10
N ALA A 72 -3.72 23.24 2.12
CA ALA A 72 -4.67 23.14 3.20
C ALA A 72 -6.07 22.88 2.63
N PRO A 73 -6.90 22.04 3.25
CA PRO A 73 -8.28 21.90 2.81
C PRO A 73 -8.93 23.28 2.96
N THR A 74 -9.12 23.98 1.85
CA THR A 74 -10.02 25.13 1.78
C THR A 74 -11.38 24.63 2.23
N GLU A 75 -11.79 25.13 3.40
CA GLU A 75 -13.10 25.02 4.03
C GLU A 75 -14.18 24.47 3.07
N GLN A 76 -14.35 23.14 3.05
CA GLN A 76 -15.53 22.56 2.44
C GLN A 76 -16.69 22.77 3.42
N LYS A 77 -17.44 23.84 3.19
CA LYS A 77 -18.79 24.01 3.74
C LYS A 77 -19.64 22.85 3.21
N THR A 78 -19.81 21.82 4.03
CA THR A 78 -20.70 20.70 3.73
C THR A 78 -22.15 21.20 3.73
N THR A 79 -22.75 21.31 2.56
CA THR A 79 -24.22 21.38 2.44
C THR A 79 -24.72 19.96 2.20
N ILE A 80 -25.49 19.44 3.15
CA ILE A 80 -26.17 18.15 3.05
C ILE A 80 -27.49 18.37 2.30
N HIS A 81 -27.75 17.55 1.27
CA HIS A 81 -29.08 17.36 0.65
C HIS A 81 -29.56 15.94 0.94
#